data_AF-A0A397UKZ0-F1
#
_entry.id   AF-A0A397UKZ0-F1
#
_cell.length_a   1.000
_cell.length_b   1.000
_cell.length_c   1.000
_cell.angle_alpha   90.00
_cell.angle_beta   90.00
_cell.angle_gamma   90.00
#
_symmetry.space_group_name_H-M   'P 1'
#
loop_
_entity.id
_entity.type
_entity.pdbx_description
1 polymer ?
#
loop_
_entity_poly.entity_id
_entity_poly.type
_entity_poly.pdbx_seq_one_letter_code
_entity_poly.pdbx_strand_id
1 'polypeptide(L)'
;MCSKEELPKNLSDASSIPKQEIQEQPGVQHEMKPQPLVHHLPTDDEHLEEYKAGGKLKSKIAIITGGDSGIGRSVAALFALEGCEGIAIVYLSREEKDAQETKRRIEKQSSTKVELICKDIGCEENAIEVIDTVVKKWGRIDVLVNNASEQHLGENIQDLSAEQLDRTFKTNLYGMIFLSKHAIKHMKKGSTIINTSSVTAYKGHPMLLDYSITKAGIIGFTRSLSLQLVCKGIRVNAVAPGPIWTPLIKASFAPEKMEEFGKEVPFGRAGQPSEVAPCYVFLASNDSSYMSGQVLHPNGGTVING
;
A
#
# COMPACT_ATOMS: atom_id res chain seq x y z
N MET A 1 11.70 14.26 -25.43
CA MET A 1 12.79 14.44 -24.44
C MET A 1 12.21 14.12 -23.07
N CYS A 2 12.43 12.91 -22.54
CA CYS A 2 12.02 12.60 -21.17
C CYS A 2 12.87 13.45 -20.23
N SER A 3 12.23 14.29 -19.40
CA SER A 3 12.92 14.86 -18.25
C SER A 3 13.48 13.68 -17.45
N LYS A 4 14.79 13.64 -17.23
CA LYS A 4 15.35 12.81 -16.18
C LYS A 4 14.60 13.22 -14.93
N GLU A 5 13.77 12.33 -14.38
CA GLU A 5 13.19 12.58 -13.06
C GLU A 5 14.37 12.79 -12.12
N GLU A 6 14.53 14.00 -11.64
CA GLU A 6 15.54 14.31 -10.63
C GLU A 6 15.08 13.63 -9.35
N LEU A 7 15.54 12.40 -9.16
CA LEU A 7 15.45 11.73 -7.87
C LEU A 7 16.08 12.66 -6.82
N PRO A 8 15.49 12.74 -5.61
CA PRO A 8 16.13 13.41 -4.49
C PRO A 8 17.57 12.91 -4.33
N LYS A 9 18.52 13.78 -3.98
CA LYS A 9 19.94 13.38 -3.92
C LYS A 9 20.26 12.57 -2.66
N ASN A 10 19.50 12.81 -1.59
CA ASN A 10 19.65 12.16 -0.30
C ASN A 10 18.27 12.09 0.40
N LEU A 11 18.24 11.46 1.57
CA LEU A 11 17.03 11.32 2.38
C LEU A 11 16.44 12.66 2.83
N SER A 12 17.27 13.64 3.17
CA SER A 12 16.82 14.97 3.60
C SER A 12 16.06 15.70 2.49
N ASP A 13 16.55 15.65 1.25
CA ASP A 13 15.87 16.20 0.07
C ASP A 13 14.53 15.50 -0.18
N ALA A 14 14.49 14.16 -0.03
CA ALA A 14 13.26 13.38 -0.21
C ALA A 14 12.21 13.70 0.86
N SER A 15 12.65 14.12 2.05
CA SER A 15 11.82 14.40 3.22
C SER A 15 11.40 15.86 3.32
N SER A 16 12.01 16.74 2.52
CA SER A 16 11.65 18.16 2.43
C SER A 16 10.40 18.32 1.56
N ILE A 17 9.23 18.25 2.18
CA ILE A 17 7.92 18.36 1.50
C ILE A 17 7.52 19.85 1.43
N PRO A 18 7.50 20.49 0.24
CA PRO A 18 7.00 21.86 0.09
C PRO A 18 5.47 21.91 0.07
N LYS A 19 4.91 23.11 0.30
CA LYS A 19 3.51 23.43 -0.01
C LYS A 19 3.19 23.11 -1.46
N GLN A 20 2.09 22.41 -1.67
CA GLN A 20 1.60 22.02 -2.99
C GLN A 20 0.07 22.06 -3.02
N GLU A 21 -0.48 22.29 -4.21
CA GLU A 21 -1.94 22.31 -4.42
C GLU A 21 -2.59 20.99 -4.01
N ILE A 22 -3.75 21.10 -3.36
CA ILE A 22 -4.60 19.96 -3.01
C ILE A 22 -5.12 19.32 -4.29
N GLN A 23 -5.21 17.99 -4.30
CA GLN A 23 -5.82 17.23 -5.38
C GLN A 23 -7.16 16.64 -4.95
N GLU A 24 -8.04 16.38 -5.91
CA GLU A 24 -9.21 15.56 -5.65
C GLU A 24 -8.79 14.10 -5.42
N GLN A 25 -9.57 13.33 -4.66
CA GLN A 25 -9.30 11.90 -4.45
C GLN A 25 -9.77 11.04 -5.63
N PRO A 26 -8.98 10.02 -6.03
CA PRO A 26 -7.61 9.74 -5.56
C PRO A 26 -6.58 10.73 -6.12
N GLY A 27 -5.56 11.07 -5.31
CA GLY A 27 -4.46 11.91 -5.73
C GLY A 27 -3.54 11.21 -6.74
N VAL A 28 -2.76 11.98 -7.50
CA VAL A 28 -1.86 11.46 -8.55
C VAL A 28 -0.39 11.69 -8.21
N GLN A 29 0.43 10.65 -8.29
CA GLN A 29 1.84 10.69 -7.87
C GLN A 29 2.72 11.50 -8.81
N HIS A 30 2.45 11.43 -10.11
CA HIS A 30 3.26 12.12 -11.12
C HIS A 30 3.25 13.66 -11.00
N GLU A 31 2.38 14.24 -10.17
CA GLU A 31 2.33 15.68 -9.86
C GLU A 31 2.95 16.04 -8.50
N MET A 32 3.44 15.07 -7.74
CA MET A 32 4.06 15.30 -6.43
C MET A 32 5.49 15.85 -6.56
N LYS A 33 5.87 16.69 -5.61
CA LYS A 33 7.22 17.26 -5.47
C LYS A 33 7.62 17.22 -3.98
N PRO A 34 8.77 16.63 -3.60
CA PRO A 34 9.56 15.72 -4.42
C PRO A 34 8.75 14.47 -4.81
N GLN A 35 9.23 13.76 -5.83
CA GLN A 35 8.68 12.45 -6.18
C GLN A 35 8.96 11.45 -5.05
N PRO A 36 7.95 10.66 -4.60
CA PRO A 36 8.17 9.62 -3.60
C PRO A 36 9.21 8.58 -4.04
N LEU A 37 10.08 8.14 -3.13
CA LEU A 37 11.04 7.10 -3.42
C LEU A 37 10.34 5.74 -3.59
N VAL A 38 10.65 5.04 -4.69
CA VAL A 38 9.97 3.79 -5.07
C VAL A 38 10.77 2.54 -4.66
N HIS A 39 12.06 2.50 -4.97
CA HIS A 39 12.93 1.34 -4.72
C HIS A 39 14.32 1.74 -4.25
N HIS A 40 14.49 2.99 -3.80
CA HIS A 40 15.72 3.47 -3.20
C HIS A 40 15.52 3.58 -1.69
N LEU A 41 16.45 3.02 -0.91
CA LEU A 41 16.47 3.06 0.54
C LEU A 41 17.57 4.00 1.03
N PRO A 42 17.38 4.69 2.17
CA PRO A 42 18.45 5.41 2.81
C PRO A 42 19.51 4.46 3.38
N THR A 43 20.77 4.83 3.23
CA THR A 43 21.91 4.22 3.92
C THR A 43 22.15 4.88 5.28
N ASP A 44 23.10 4.35 6.05
CA ASP A 44 23.49 4.91 7.35
C ASP A 44 23.97 6.38 7.25
N ASP A 45 24.56 6.75 6.11
CA ASP A 45 25.00 8.12 5.79
C ASP A 45 23.93 8.92 5.02
N GLU A 46 22.66 8.51 5.09
CA GLU A 46 21.48 9.15 4.44
C GLU A 46 21.54 9.28 2.90
N HIS A 47 22.49 8.61 2.26
CA HIS A 47 22.53 8.48 0.80
C HIS A 47 21.46 7.49 0.34
N LEU A 48 21.03 7.60 -0.91
CA LEU A 48 20.01 6.71 -1.46
C LEU A 48 20.66 5.62 -2.31
N GLU A 49 20.47 4.37 -1.90
CA GLU A 49 20.89 3.19 -2.68
C GLU A 49 19.69 2.40 -3.18
N GLU A 50 19.80 1.81 -4.36
CA GLU A 50 18.78 0.88 -4.86
C GLU A 50 18.65 -0.35 -3.95
N TYR A 51 17.41 -0.79 -3.76
CA TYR A 51 17.08 -1.99 -3.01
C TYR A 51 17.77 -3.23 -3.60
N LYS A 52 18.49 -3.98 -2.75
CA LYS A 52 19.21 -5.20 -3.13
C LYS A 52 18.32 -6.43 -2.91
N ALA A 53 17.71 -6.91 -3.99
CA ALA A 53 16.81 -8.05 -3.93
C ALA A 53 17.53 -9.39 -3.69
N GLY A 54 16.89 -10.28 -2.93
CA GLY A 54 17.39 -11.63 -2.60
C GLY A 54 16.80 -12.76 -3.46
N GLY A 55 15.85 -12.47 -4.35
CA GLY A 55 15.09 -13.47 -5.09
C GLY A 55 14.06 -14.21 -4.22
N LYS A 56 13.51 -13.54 -3.21
CA LYS A 56 12.64 -14.09 -2.16
C LYS A 56 11.24 -14.44 -2.64
N LEU A 57 10.81 -13.88 -3.77
CA LEU A 57 9.44 -14.03 -4.31
C LEU A 57 9.42 -14.69 -5.68
N LYS A 58 10.48 -15.44 -6.01
CA LYS A 58 10.57 -16.22 -7.25
C LYS A 58 9.29 -17.01 -7.52
N SER A 59 8.76 -16.83 -8.72
CA SER A 59 7.58 -17.56 -9.23
C SER A 59 6.26 -17.27 -8.50
N LYS A 60 6.18 -16.22 -7.68
CA LYS A 60 4.92 -15.80 -7.03
C LYS A 60 4.06 -14.99 -7.98
N ILE A 61 2.75 -15.17 -7.89
CA ILE A 61 1.72 -14.32 -8.52
C ILE A 61 1.08 -13.44 -7.45
N ALA A 62 1.19 -12.12 -7.61
CA ALA A 62 0.69 -11.16 -6.65
C ALA A 62 -0.46 -10.32 -7.21
N ILE A 63 -1.43 -9.99 -6.36
CA ILE A 63 -2.42 -8.93 -6.59
C ILE A 63 -2.13 -7.81 -5.60
N ILE A 64 -2.05 -6.57 -6.08
CA ILE A 64 -1.81 -5.38 -5.25
C ILE A 64 -2.87 -4.34 -5.60
N THR A 65 -3.76 -4.03 -4.65
CA THR A 65 -4.71 -2.92 -4.82
C THR A 65 -4.09 -1.59 -4.44
N GLY A 66 -4.38 -0.53 -5.18
CA GLY A 66 -3.68 0.76 -5.07
C GLY A 66 -2.19 0.61 -5.37
N GLY A 67 -1.85 -0.27 -6.32
CA GLY A 67 -0.47 -0.57 -6.71
C GLY A 67 0.11 0.42 -7.74
N ASP A 68 -0.68 1.37 -8.20
CA ASP A 68 -0.34 2.41 -9.16
C ASP A 68 0.57 3.50 -8.57
N SER A 69 0.51 3.72 -7.25
CA SER A 69 1.19 4.82 -6.58
C SER A 69 1.55 4.51 -5.11
N GLY A 70 2.28 5.43 -4.47
CA GLY A 70 2.62 5.39 -3.05
C GLY A 70 3.25 4.07 -2.59
N ILE A 71 2.76 3.57 -1.46
CA ILE A 71 3.20 2.31 -0.85
C ILE A 71 3.00 1.15 -1.83
N GLY A 72 1.85 1.05 -2.48
CA GLY A 72 1.55 -0.05 -3.40
C GLY A 72 2.49 -0.10 -4.61
N ARG A 73 2.85 1.06 -5.20
CA ARG A 73 3.87 1.15 -6.26
C ARG A 73 5.22 0.61 -5.79
N SER A 74 5.64 0.96 -4.58
CA SER A 74 6.91 0.49 -4.02
C SER A 74 6.88 -1.01 -3.73
N VAL A 75 5.77 -1.51 -3.20
CA VAL A 75 5.55 -2.96 -3.01
C VAL A 75 5.61 -3.69 -4.35
N ALA A 76 4.94 -3.18 -5.39
CA ALA A 76 4.96 -3.78 -6.72
C ALA A 76 6.38 -3.80 -7.33
N ALA A 77 7.13 -2.70 -7.19
CA ALA A 77 8.51 -2.61 -7.65
C ALA A 77 9.43 -3.60 -6.90
N LEU A 78 9.36 -3.66 -5.58
CA LEU A 78 10.20 -4.58 -4.79
C LEU A 78 9.80 -6.05 -5.04
N PHE A 79 8.50 -6.36 -5.19
CA PHE A 79 8.05 -7.70 -5.55
C PHE A 79 8.60 -8.15 -6.89
N ALA A 80 8.66 -7.24 -7.85
CA ALA A 80 9.23 -7.49 -9.17
C ALA A 80 10.76 -7.72 -9.10
N LEU A 81 11.48 -6.90 -8.34
CA LEU A 81 12.92 -7.09 -8.09
C LEU A 81 13.21 -8.42 -7.38
N GLU A 82 12.31 -8.85 -6.49
CA GLU A 82 12.40 -10.14 -5.78
C GLU A 82 12.00 -11.36 -6.63
N GLY A 83 11.65 -11.15 -7.90
CA GLY A 83 11.47 -12.21 -8.89
C GLY A 83 10.05 -12.76 -9.02
N CYS A 84 9.02 -12.00 -8.64
CA CYS A 84 7.63 -12.38 -8.95
C CYS A 84 7.46 -12.74 -10.43
N GLU A 85 6.68 -13.77 -10.72
CA GLU A 85 6.37 -14.14 -12.11
C GLU A 85 5.36 -13.15 -12.71
N GLY A 86 4.40 -12.71 -11.90
CA GLY A 86 3.34 -11.81 -12.32
C GLY A 86 2.79 -10.96 -11.19
N ILE A 87 2.45 -9.71 -11.51
CA ILE A 87 1.83 -8.77 -10.58
C ILE A 87 0.61 -8.16 -11.27
N ALA A 88 -0.55 -8.25 -10.64
CA ALA A 88 -1.74 -7.49 -11.00
C ALA A 88 -1.84 -6.25 -10.12
N ILE A 89 -1.93 -5.08 -10.76
CA ILE A 89 -2.12 -3.79 -10.11
C ILE A 89 -3.56 -3.36 -10.34
N VAL A 90 -4.31 -3.19 -9.24
CA VAL A 90 -5.69 -2.71 -9.26
C VAL A 90 -5.71 -1.24 -8.84
N TYR A 91 -6.39 -0.38 -9.59
CA TYR A 91 -6.36 1.08 -9.41
C TYR A 91 -7.65 1.72 -9.97
N LEU A 92 -7.83 3.03 -9.79
CA LEU A 92 -8.96 3.78 -10.35
C LEU A 92 -8.58 4.52 -11.64
N SER A 93 -9.55 4.78 -12.52
CA SER A 93 -9.31 5.32 -13.86
C SER A 93 -8.54 6.65 -13.89
N ARG A 94 -8.71 7.50 -12.87
CA ARG A 94 -7.97 8.77 -12.73
C ARG A 94 -6.44 8.57 -12.63
N GLU A 95 -6.03 7.42 -12.11
CA GLU A 95 -4.64 7.09 -11.82
C GLU A 95 -3.96 6.32 -12.97
N GLU A 96 -4.61 6.20 -14.15
CA GLU A 96 -4.10 5.44 -15.30
C GLU A 96 -2.64 5.77 -15.64
N LYS A 97 -2.30 7.07 -15.64
CA LYS A 97 -0.92 7.52 -15.92
C LYS A 97 0.08 6.98 -14.89
N ASP A 98 -0.31 6.94 -13.62
CA ASP A 98 0.51 6.42 -12.53
C ASP A 98 0.61 4.88 -12.55
N ALA A 99 -0.46 4.19 -12.94
CA ALA A 99 -0.46 2.75 -13.15
C ALA A 99 0.47 2.34 -14.31
N GLN A 100 0.39 3.04 -15.44
CA GLN A 100 1.27 2.83 -16.60
C GLN A 100 2.74 3.10 -16.26
N GLU A 101 3.01 4.15 -15.48
CA GLU A 101 4.36 4.45 -15.03
C GLU A 101 4.92 3.36 -14.11
N THR A 102 4.11 2.82 -13.20
CA THR A 102 4.51 1.69 -12.35
C THR A 102 4.83 0.45 -13.19
N LYS A 103 3.95 0.11 -14.15
CA LYS A 103 4.19 -0.98 -15.10
C LYS A 103 5.50 -0.80 -15.85
N ARG A 104 5.71 0.39 -16.43
CA ARG A 104 6.92 0.73 -17.20
C ARG A 104 8.20 0.59 -16.37
N ARG A 105 8.18 1.01 -15.10
CA ARG A 105 9.33 0.84 -14.18
C ARG A 105 9.64 -0.63 -13.93
N ILE A 106 8.61 -1.42 -13.59
CA ILE A 106 8.74 -2.85 -13.32
C ILE A 106 9.30 -3.60 -14.53
N GLU A 107 8.75 -3.35 -15.72
CA GLU A 107 9.16 -4.01 -16.96
C GLU A 107 10.58 -3.59 -17.41
N LYS A 108 11.06 -2.40 -16.99
CA LYS A 108 12.43 -1.96 -17.24
C LYS A 108 13.45 -2.64 -16.33
N GLN A 109 13.06 -3.00 -15.11
CA GLN A 109 13.98 -3.47 -14.06
C GLN A 109 13.88 -4.98 -13.78
N SER A 110 12.88 -5.66 -14.35
CA SER A 110 12.65 -7.09 -14.12
C SER A 110 11.94 -7.76 -15.30
N SER A 111 11.93 -9.10 -15.32
CA SER A 111 11.12 -9.89 -16.25
C SER A 111 9.67 -10.12 -15.78
N THR A 112 9.23 -9.43 -14.73
CA THR A 112 7.92 -9.61 -14.11
C THR A 112 6.81 -9.14 -15.05
N LYS A 113 5.80 -9.99 -15.27
CA LYS A 113 4.63 -9.61 -16.09
C LYS A 113 3.68 -8.75 -15.28
N VAL A 114 3.31 -7.57 -15.78
CA VAL A 114 2.34 -6.69 -15.10
C VAL A 114 0.99 -6.74 -15.81
N GLU A 115 -0.09 -6.94 -15.04
CA GLU A 115 -1.47 -6.73 -15.47
C GLU A 115 -2.03 -5.49 -14.78
N LEU A 116 -2.63 -4.59 -15.55
CA LEU A 116 -3.28 -3.40 -15.04
C LEU A 116 -4.81 -3.63 -15.06
N ILE A 117 -5.46 -3.45 -13.91
CA ILE A 117 -6.90 -3.68 -13.74
C ILE A 117 -7.54 -2.42 -13.16
N CYS A 118 -8.17 -1.62 -14.01
CA CYS A 118 -8.87 -0.41 -13.60
C CYS A 118 -10.29 -0.76 -13.08
N LYS A 119 -10.43 -0.91 -11.76
CA LYS A 119 -11.70 -1.30 -11.09
C LYS A 119 -11.83 -0.67 -9.70
N ASP A 120 -13.04 -0.20 -9.39
CA ASP A 120 -13.41 0.22 -8.03
C ASP A 120 -13.76 -1.01 -7.19
N ILE A 121 -12.95 -1.31 -6.19
CA ILE A 121 -13.11 -2.50 -5.34
C ILE A 121 -14.22 -2.37 -4.30
N GLY A 122 -14.88 -1.21 -4.20
CA GLY A 122 -15.97 -0.96 -3.25
C GLY A 122 -17.25 -1.78 -3.52
N CYS A 123 -17.37 -2.45 -4.66
CA CYS A 123 -18.44 -3.41 -4.96
C CYS A 123 -17.89 -4.83 -5.16
N GLU A 124 -18.70 -5.82 -4.80
CA GLU A 124 -18.29 -7.24 -4.82
C GLU A 124 -18.10 -7.76 -6.25
N GLU A 125 -18.90 -7.28 -7.21
CA GLU A 125 -18.83 -7.68 -8.61
C GLU A 125 -17.47 -7.34 -9.23
N ASN A 126 -16.96 -6.13 -8.97
CA ASN A 126 -15.64 -5.72 -9.43
C ASN A 126 -14.53 -6.54 -8.75
N ALA A 127 -14.69 -6.89 -7.47
CA ALA A 127 -13.73 -7.77 -6.79
C ALA A 127 -13.68 -9.17 -7.43
N ILE A 128 -14.83 -9.72 -7.84
CA ILE A 128 -14.90 -10.99 -8.58
C ILE A 128 -14.15 -10.87 -9.91
N GLU A 129 -14.41 -9.82 -10.69
CA GLU A 129 -13.75 -9.60 -11.98
C GLU A 129 -12.22 -9.46 -11.86
N VAL A 130 -11.74 -8.79 -10.80
CA VAL A 130 -10.31 -8.69 -10.48
C VAL A 130 -9.71 -10.09 -10.28
N ILE A 131 -10.33 -10.91 -9.43
CA ILE A 131 -9.86 -12.28 -9.16
C ILE A 131 -9.90 -13.14 -10.43
N ASP A 132 -11.00 -13.10 -11.18
CA ASP A 132 -11.17 -13.87 -12.41
C ASP A 132 -10.13 -13.48 -13.48
N THR A 133 -9.81 -12.20 -13.61
CA THR A 133 -8.77 -11.72 -14.53
C THR A 133 -7.41 -12.33 -14.19
N VAL A 134 -7.03 -12.32 -12.92
CA VAL A 134 -5.74 -12.85 -12.44
C VAL A 134 -5.70 -14.38 -12.60
N VAL A 135 -6.77 -15.07 -12.22
CA VAL A 135 -6.86 -16.53 -12.33
C VAL A 135 -6.87 -16.97 -13.80
N LYS A 136 -7.57 -16.26 -14.68
CA LYS A 136 -7.55 -16.52 -16.12
C LYS A 136 -6.14 -16.39 -16.71
N LYS A 137 -5.35 -15.43 -16.22
CA LYS A 137 -4.01 -15.15 -16.73
C LYS A 137 -2.93 -16.09 -16.18
N TRP A 138 -2.98 -16.42 -14.89
CA TRP A 138 -1.90 -17.15 -14.20
C TRP A 138 -2.34 -18.43 -13.49
N GLY A 139 -3.65 -18.71 -13.41
CA GLY A 139 -4.22 -19.93 -12.84
C GLY A 139 -4.17 -20.05 -11.32
N ARG A 140 -3.55 -19.10 -10.61
CA ARG A 140 -3.36 -19.12 -9.15
C ARG A 140 -3.17 -17.73 -8.58
N ILE A 141 -3.28 -17.63 -7.25
CA ILE A 141 -2.91 -16.44 -6.48
C ILE A 141 -1.99 -16.87 -5.34
N ASP A 142 -0.79 -16.31 -5.27
CA ASP A 142 0.17 -16.60 -4.20
C ASP A 142 0.18 -15.52 -3.13
N VAL A 143 0.03 -14.25 -3.53
CA VAL A 143 0.04 -13.09 -2.62
C VAL A 143 -1.13 -12.16 -2.94
N LEU A 144 -1.94 -11.83 -1.94
CA LEU A 144 -2.94 -10.76 -2.04
C LEU A 144 -2.52 -9.62 -1.10
N VAL A 145 -2.28 -8.44 -1.67
CA VAL A 145 -2.01 -7.21 -0.92
C VAL A 145 -3.22 -6.28 -1.03
N ASN A 146 -3.99 -6.20 0.05
CA ASN A 146 -5.10 -5.26 0.17
C ASN A 146 -4.55 -3.93 0.69
N ASN A 147 -4.22 -3.02 -0.23
CA ASN A 147 -3.56 -1.75 0.08
C ASN A 147 -4.37 -0.51 -0.31
N ALA A 148 -5.26 -0.60 -1.31
CA ALA A 148 -6.13 0.51 -1.70
C ALA A 148 -6.92 1.05 -0.51
N SER A 149 -6.99 2.38 -0.43
CA SER A 149 -7.66 3.09 0.65
C SER A 149 -8.00 4.50 0.20
N GLU A 150 -9.07 5.06 0.75
CA GLU A 150 -9.35 6.49 0.75
C GLU A 150 -9.42 7.02 2.17
N GLN A 151 -9.32 8.35 2.34
CA GLN A 151 -9.43 8.99 3.65
C GLN A 151 -9.96 10.42 3.48
N HIS A 152 -10.89 10.86 4.31
CA HIS A 152 -11.47 12.21 4.17
C HIS A 152 -11.32 12.94 5.50
N LEU A 153 -10.82 14.17 5.49
CA LEU A 153 -10.69 14.95 6.72
C LEU A 153 -12.07 15.44 7.18
N GLY A 154 -12.38 15.27 8.47
CA GLY A 154 -13.55 15.84 9.12
C GLY A 154 -13.21 16.32 10.52
N GLU A 155 -13.49 17.59 10.83
CA GLU A 155 -13.14 18.18 12.13
C GLU A 155 -14.09 17.75 13.25
N ASN A 156 -15.37 17.58 12.94
CA ASN A 156 -16.39 17.18 13.90
C ASN A 156 -17.19 16.00 13.37
N ILE A 157 -17.57 15.09 14.27
CA ILE A 157 -18.45 13.96 13.94
C ILE A 157 -19.82 14.40 13.40
N GLN A 158 -20.27 15.62 13.76
CA GLN A 158 -21.54 16.18 13.29
C GLN A 158 -21.52 16.48 11.78
N ASP A 159 -20.33 16.67 11.19
CA ASP A 159 -20.15 16.95 9.77
C ASP A 159 -19.97 15.68 8.94
N LEU A 160 -19.84 14.51 9.60
CA LEU A 160 -19.65 13.23 8.93
C LEU A 160 -20.94 12.78 8.26
N SER A 161 -21.01 12.92 6.93
CA SER A 161 -22.15 12.47 6.16
C SER A 161 -22.23 10.93 6.09
N ALA A 162 -23.44 10.42 5.90
CA ALA A 162 -23.66 8.99 5.70
C ALA A 162 -22.95 8.48 4.43
N GLU A 163 -22.90 9.33 3.39
CA GLU A 163 -22.26 9.03 2.12
C GLU A 163 -20.74 8.89 2.28
N GLN A 164 -20.09 9.80 3.02
CA GLN A 164 -18.65 9.71 3.28
C GLN A 164 -18.32 8.47 4.11
N LEU A 165 -19.12 8.19 5.15
CA LEU A 165 -18.95 7.02 6.00
C LEU A 165 -19.07 5.73 5.19
N ASP A 166 -20.14 5.58 4.42
CA ASP A 166 -20.39 4.41 3.56
C ASP A 166 -19.28 4.23 2.52
N ARG A 167 -18.86 5.32 1.86
CA ARG A 167 -17.81 5.29 0.85
C ARG A 167 -16.48 4.82 1.44
N THR A 168 -16.04 5.43 2.54
CA THR A 168 -14.81 5.04 3.25
C THR A 168 -14.83 3.57 3.69
N PHE A 169 -15.96 3.07 4.19
CA PHE A 169 -16.12 1.66 4.57
C PHE A 169 -16.10 0.71 3.37
N LYS A 170 -16.79 1.07 2.28
CA LYS A 170 -16.82 0.27 1.05
C LYS A 170 -15.41 0.07 0.50
N THR A 171 -14.63 1.14 0.39
CA THR A 171 -13.27 1.08 -0.14
C THR A 171 -12.32 0.39 0.82
N ASN A 172 -12.27 0.83 2.09
CA ASN A 172 -11.21 0.41 3.02
C ASN A 172 -11.47 -0.96 3.67
N LEU A 173 -12.74 -1.36 3.83
CA LEU A 173 -13.11 -2.64 4.48
C LEU A 173 -13.80 -3.60 3.52
N TYR A 174 -14.88 -3.20 2.86
CA TYR A 174 -15.68 -4.15 2.08
C TYR A 174 -14.89 -4.69 0.89
N GLY A 175 -14.18 -3.83 0.16
CA GLY A 175 -13.32 -4.25 -0.94
C GLY A 175 -12.25 -5.27 -0.53
N MET A 176 -11.57 -5.03 0.61
CA MET A 176 -10.63 -5.99 1.19
C MET A 176 -11.30 -7.33 1.52
N ILE A 177 -12.50 -7.31 2.11
CA ILE A 177 -13.26 -8.51 2.46
C ILE A 177 -13.66 -9.28 1.20
N PHE A 178 -14.21 -8.60 0.18
CA PHE A 178 -14.66 -9.22 -1.06
C PHE A 178 -13.49 -9.85 -1.82
N LEU A 179 -12.38 -9.12 -1.98
CA LEU A 179 -11.18 -9.65 -2.63
C LEU A 179 -10.65 -10.87 -1.89
N SER A 180 -10.53 -10.81 -0.56
CA SER A 180 -10.06 -11.94 0.25
C SER A 180 -11.00 -13.14 0.12
N LYS A 181 -12.31 -12.93 0.23
CA LYS A 181 -13.36 -13.96 0.12
C LYS A 181 -13.24 -14.75 -1.18
N HIS A 182 -13.00 -14.07 -2.30
CA HIS A 182 -12.92 -14.72 -3.62
C HIS A 182 -11.51 -15.25 -3.92
N ALA A 183 -10.45 -14.54 -3.52
CA ALA A 183 -9.06 -14.97 -3.74
C ALA A 183 -8.75 -16.32 -3.08
N ILE A 184 -9.25 -16.57 -1.86
CA ILE A 184 -8.92 -17.77 -1.06
C ILE A 184 -9.19 -19.08 -1.82
N LYS A 185 -10.16 -19.11 -2.75
CA LYS A 185 -10.46 -20.30 -3.58
C LYS A 185 -9.30 -20.68 -4.51
N HIS A 186 -8.41 -19.74 -4.81
CA HIS A 186 -7.29 -19.87 -5.74
C HIS A 186 -5.93 -19.77 -5.04
N MET A 187 -5.93 -19.68 -3.72
CA MET A 187 -4.73 -19.66 -2.87
C MET A 187 -4.44 -21.06 -2.33
N LYS A 188 -3.17 -21.45 -2.34
CA LYS A 188 -2.71 -22.76 -1.86
C LYS A 188 -1.95 -22.62 -0.54
N LYS A 189 -1.61 -23.75 0.08
CA LYS A 189 -0.66 -23.76 1.20
C LYS A 189 0.61 -23.01 0.81
N GLY A 190 1.06 -22.08 1.66
CA GLY A 190 2.19 -21.19 1.40
C GLY A 190 1.84 -19.87 0.71
N SER A 191 0.58 -19.63 0.37
CA SER A 191 0.08 -18.31 -0.02
C SER A 191 -0.07 -17.38 1.19
N THR A 192 -0.19 -16.08 0.96
CA THR A 192 -0.34 -15.09 2.03
C THR A 192 -1.20 -13.90 1.63
N ILE A 193 -1.93 -13.35 2.61
CA ILE A 193 -2.68 -12.10 2.50
C ILE A 193 -1.99 -11.06 3.38
N ILE A 194 -1.79 -9.86 2.85
CA ILE A 194 -1.18 -8.73 3.55
C ILE A 194 -2.12 -7.54 3.45
N ASN A 195 -2.54 -6.99 4.58
CA ASN A 195 -3.48 -5.86 4.62
C ASN A 195 -2.76 -4.58 5.08
N THR A 196 -2.96 -3.47 4.39
CA THR A 196 -2.46 -2.16 4.82
C THR A 196 -3.43 -1.51 5.81
N SER A 197 -3.10 -1.62 7.10
CA SER A 197 -3.74 -0.84 8.17
C SER A 197 -3.08 0.54 8.29
N SER A 198 -3.01 1.12 9.48
CA SER A 198 -2.39 2.41 9.76
C SER A 198 -2.06 2.54 11.23
N VAL A 199 -1.09 3.39 11.57
CA VAL A 199 -0.84 3.85 12.94
C VAL A 199 -2.10 4.44 13.58
N THR A 200 -3.01 5.02 12.80
CA THR A 200 -4.27 5.61 13.31
C THR A 200 -5.20 4.59 13.94
N ALA A 201 -5.07 3.31 13.58
CA ALA A 201 -5.82 2.23 14.22
C ALA A 201 -5.43 2.01 15.69
N TYR A 202 -4.22 2.46 16.08
CA TYR A 202 -3.67 2.30 17.43
C TYR A 202 -3.72 3.60 18.22
N LYS A 203 -3.35 4.73 17.59
CA LYS A 203 -3.27 6.03 18.26
C LYS A 203 -4.52 6.90 18.09
N GLY A 204 -5.44 6.51 17.21
CA GLY A 204 -6.52 7.38 16.73
C GLY A 204 -6.01 8.53 15.86
N HIS A 205 -6.92 9.37 15.37
CA HIS A 205 -6.58 10.66 14.78
C HIS A 205 -7.80 11.58 14.83
N PRO A 206 -7.68 12.81 15.35
CA PRO A 206 -8.84 13.66 15.66
C PRO A 206 -9.67 14.02 14.42
N MET A 207 -9.04 14.12 13.25
CA MET A 207 -9.72 14.52 11.99
C MET A 207 -10.02 13.37 11.03
N LEU A 208 -9.77 12.11 11.42
CA LEU A 208 -9.85 10.94 10.52
C LEU A 208 -10.64 9.83 11.21
N LEU A 209 -11.85 10.15 11.69
CA LEU A 209 -12.65 9.23 12.52
C LEU A 209 -13.04 7.95 11.78
N ASP A 210 -13.77 8.08 10.67
CA ASP A 210 -14.21 6.98 9.81
C ASP A 210 -13.02 6.17 9.28
N TYR A 211 -11.98 6.84 8.79
CA TYR A 211 -10.73 6.21 8.37
C TYR A 211 -10.08 5.40 9.50
N SER A 212 -9.90 5.98 10.70
CA SER A 212 -9.29 5.28 11.83
C SER A 212 -10.08 4.04 12.25
N ILE A 213 -11.42 4.13 12.23
CA ILE A 213 -12.30 2.98 12.47
C ILE A 213 -12.06 1.89 11.41
N THR A 214 -12.01 2.24 10.13
CA THR A 214 -11.74 1.24 9.07
C THR A 214 -10.37 0.59 9.27
N LYS A 215 -9.33 1.35 9.63
CA LYS A 215 -7.98 0.80 9.85
C LYS A 215 -7.92 -0.12 11.09
N ALA A 216 -8.68 0.16 12.14
CA ALA A 216 -8.86 -0.75 13.27
C ALA A 216 -9.62 -2.02 12.86
N GLY A 217 -10.68 -1.87 12.06
CA GLY A 217 -11.42 -3.00 11.47
C GLY A 217 -10.53 -3.93 10.65
N ILE A 218 -9.58 -3.39 9.88
CA ILE A 218 -8.58 -4.17 9.12
C ILE A 218 -7.75 -5.06 10.04
N ILE A 219 -7.37 -4.59 11.24
CA ILE A 219 -6.61 -5.40 12.21
C ILE A 219 -7.47 -6.54 12.75
N GLY A 220 -8.72 -6.23 13.14
CA GLY A 220 -9.69 -7.24 13.60
C GLY A 220 -9.93 -8.32 12.54
N PHE A 221 -10.09 -7.91 11.28
CA PHE A 221 -10.22 -8.80 10.13
C PHE A 221 -8.96 -9.65 9.92
N THR A 222 -7.78 -9.04 9.94
CA THR A 222 -6.48 -9.72 9.78
C THR A 222 -6.31 -10.82 10.82
N ARG A 223 -6.53 -10.50 12.10
CA ARG A 223 -6.44 -11.47 13.20
C ARG A 223 -7.45 -12.60 13.03
N SER A 224 -8.72 -12.27 12.79
CA SER A 224 -9.78 -13.28 12.67
C SER A 224 -9.59 -14.20 11.47
N LEU A 225 -9.25 -13.65 10.29
CA LEU A 225 -9.02 -14.44 9.08
C LEU A 225 -7.75 -15.30 9.20
N SER A 226 -6.72 -14.82 9.88
CA SER A 226 -5.51 -15.60 10.13
C SER A 226 -5.81 -16.92 10.86
N LEU A 227 -6.69 -16.88 11.86
CA LEU A 227 -7.12 -18.05 12.63
C LEU A 227 -7.94 -19.02 11.77
N GLN A 228 -8.77 -18.51 10.87
CA GLN A 228 -9.54 -19.35 9.95
C GLN A 228 -8.67 -20.04 8.90
N LEU A 229 -7.60 -19.39 8.44
CA LEU A 229 -6.80 -19.85 7.31
C LEU A 229 -5.52 -20.60 7.70
N VAL A 230 -5.15 -20.61 8.99
CA VAL A 230 -3.93 -21.29 9.47
C VAL A 230 -3.94 -22.78 9.14
N CYS A 231 -5.10 -23.46 9.24
CA CYS A 231 -5.22 -24.89 8.92
C CYS A 231 -5.05 -25.19 7.41
N LYS A 232 -5.25 -24.19 6.55
CA LYS A 232 -4.97 -24.26 5.10
C LYS A 232 -3.52 -23.89 4.78
N GLY A 233 -2.73 -23.48 5.79
CA GLY A 233 -1.37 -23.00 5.63
C GLY A 233 -1.28 -21.70 4.83
N ILE A 234 -2.31 -20.85 4.90
CA ILE A 234 -2.30 -19.50 4.32
C ILE A 234 -2.12 -18.51 5.46
N ARG A 235 -1.13 -17.62 5.34
CA ARG A 235 -0.84 -16.60 6.35
C ARG A 235 -1.65 -15.33 6.07
N VAL A 236 -2.04 -14.62 7.11
CA VAL A 236 -2.72 -13.33 6.99
C VAL A 236 -2.09 -12.36 7.98
N ASN A 237 -1.45 -11.30 7.49
CA ASN A 237 -0.78 -10.30 8.33
C ASN A 237 -1.14 -8.90 7.87
N ALA A 238 -0.73 -7.89 8.64
CA ALA A 238 -0.90 -6.50 8.27
C ALA A 238 0.40 -5.69 8.40
N VAL A 239 0.42 -4.56 7.71
CA VAL A 239 1.40 -3.50 7.90
C VAL A 239 0.63 -2.26 8.34
N ALA A 240 1.09 -1.57 9.37
CA ALA A 240 0.52 -0.34 9.90
C ALA A 240 1.54 0.80 9.78
N PRO A 241 1.61 1.45 8.60
CA PRO A 241 2.53 2.56 8.37
C PRO A 241 2.24 3.77 9.24
N GLY A 242 3.27 4.57 9.48
CA GLY A 242 3.14 5.93 10.03
C GLY A 242 2.78 6.98 8.97
N PRO A 243 3.24 8.23 9.11
CA PRO A 243 3.10 9.24 8.07
C PRO A 243 4.04 8.93 6.90
N ILE A 244 3.48 8.54 5.75
CA ILE A 244 4.24 8.17 4.54
C ILE A 244 3.91 9.12 3.39
N TRP A 245 4.93 9.64 2.71
CA TRP A 245 4.75 10.58 1.60
C TRP A 245 4.15 9.88 0.37
N THR A 246 2.86 10.11 0.13
CA THR A 246 2.05 9.45 -0.91
C THR A 246 1.01 10.43 -1.48
N PRO A 247 0.39 10.13 -2.64
CA PRO A 247 -0.65 11.00 -3.21
C PRO A 247 -1.87 11.18 -2.29
N LEU A 248 -2.14 10.21 -1.42
CA LEU A 248 -3.20 10.29 -0.41
C LEU A 248 -3.04 11.53 0.49
N ILE A 249 -1.81 11.97 0.76
CA ILE A 249 -1.53 13.16 1.56
C ILE A 249 -1.91 14.44 0.82
N LYS A 250 -1.52 14.55 -0.46
CA LYS A 250 -1.91 15.68 -1.33
C LYS A 250 -3.41 15.81 -1.51
N ALA A 251 -4.12 14.68 -1.47
CA ALA A 251 -5.57 14.66 -1.66
C ALA A 251 -6.37 14.78 -0.35
N SER A 252 -5.70 14.95 0.80
CA SER A 252 -6.36 15.05 2.10
C SER A 252 -6.00 16.32 2.86
N PHE A 253 -4.72 16.70 2.89
CA PHE A 253 -4.24 17.77 3.76
C PHE A 253 -4.08 19.09 3.02
N ALA A 254 -4.43 20.19 3.69
CA ALA A 254 -4.17 21.54 3.18
C ALA A 254 -2.66 21.78 2.99
N PRO A 255 -2.25 22.65 2.04
CA PRO A 255 -0.85 22.88 1.71
C PRO A 255 0.02 23.20 2.94
N GLU A 256 -0.50 23.98 3.89
CA GLU A 256 0.20 24.39 5.11
C GLU A 256 0.54 23.20 6.02
N LYS A 257 -0.29 22.16 6.02
CA LYS A 257 -0.05 20.95 6.81
C LYS A 257 0.93 19.99 6.12
N MET A 258 1.22 20.17 4.83
CA MET A 258 2.16 19.31 4.10
C MET A 258 3.61 19.53 4.51
N GLU A 259 4.01 20.78 4.79
CA GLU A 259 5.39 21.09 5.23
C GLU A 259 5.72 20.48 6.60
N GLU A 260 4.72 20.30 7.45
CA GLU A 260 4.87 19.72 8.79
C GLU A 260 4.63 18.20 8.80
N PHE A 261 4.27 17.61 7.66
CA PHE A 261 3.86 16.20 7.60
C PHE A 261 5.00 15.26 7.99
N GLY A 262 4.77 14.48 9.05
CA GLY A 262 5.72 13.51 9.58
C GLY A 262 6.78 14.11 10.51
N LYS A 263 6.83 15.42 10.72
CA LYS A 263 7.75 16.01 11.71
C LYS A 263 7.36 15.66 13.15
N GLU A 264 6.12 15.22 13.35
CA GLU A 264 5.59 14.87 14.67
C GLU A 264 6.04 13.48 15.18
N VAL A 265 6.57 12.61 14.31
CA VAL A 265 7.07 11.30 14.74
C VAL A 265 8.52 11.40 15.24
N PRO A 266 9.00 10.49 16.10
CA PRO A 266 10.36 10.57 16.67
C PRO A 266 11.51 10.70 15.67
N PHE A 267 11.39 10.14 14.46
CA PHE A 267 12.39 10.32 13.39
C PHE A 267 12.37 11.70 12.74
N GLY A 268 11.42 12.57 13.09
CA GLY A 268 11.35 13.98 12.67
C GLY A 268 11.04 14.19 11.18
N ARG A 269 10.57 13.15 10.47
CA ARG A 269 10.22 13.20 9.05
C ARG A 269 9.15 12.19 8.67
N ALA A 270 8.48 12.45 7.56
CA ALA A 270 7.69 11.43 6.88
C ALA A 270 8.59 10.29 6.36
N GLY A 271 8.06 9.07 6.44
CA GLY A 271 8.66 7.92 5.76
C GLY A 271 8.44 7.99 4.25
N GLN A 272 9.31 7.34 3.49
CA GLN A 272 9.12 7.13 2.06
C GLN A 272 8.44 5.78 1.80
N PRO A 273 7.65 5.65 0.72
CA PRO A 273 7.04 4.38 0.35
C PRO A 273 8.02 3.20 0.24
N SER A 274 9.23 3.45 -0.27
CA SER A 274 10.30 2.46 -0.35
C SER A 274 10.74 1.92 1.01
N GLU A 275 10.63 2.68 2.10
CA GLU A 275 11.01 2.25 3.45
C GLU A 275 9.96 1.32 4.09
N VAL A 276 8.71 1.34 3.58
CA VAL A 276 7.62 0.48 4.04
C VAL A 276 7.59 -0.84 3.25
N ALA A 277 7.89 -0.79 1.95
CA ALA A 277 7.80 -1.94 1.04
C ALA A 277 8.59 -3.20 1.48
N PRO A 278 9.77 -3.11 2.14
CA PRO A 278 10.47 -4.28 2.70
C PRO A 278 9.63 -5.09 3.70
N CYS A 279 8.73 -4.46 4.46
CA CYS A 279 7.80 -5.18 5.34
C CYS A 279 6.89 -6.13 4.53
N TYR A 280 6.45 -5.71 3.34
CA TYR A 280 5.62 -6.55 2.47
C TYR A 280 6.43 -7.67 1.85
N VAL A 281 7.69 -7.44 1.44
CA VAL A 281 8.57 -8.51 0.94
C VAL A 281 8.76 -9.58 2.02
N PHE A 282 9.10 -9.15 3.24
CA PHE A 282 9.25 -10.06 4.38
C PHE A 282 7.96 -10.86 4.64
N LEU A 283 6.81 -10.19 4.73
CA LEU A 283 5.51 -10.83 4.94
C LEU A 283 5.05 -11.70 3.77
N ALA A 284 5.49 -11.43 2.54
CA ALA A 284 5.13 -12.21 1.35
C ALA A 284 6.02 -13.46 1.17
N SER A 285 7.24 -13.42 1.68
CA SER A 285 8.24 -14.47 1.53
C SER A 285 8.16 -15.56 2.62
N ASN A 286 9.03 -16.56 2.52
CA ASN A 286 9.18 -17.60 3.53
C ASN A 286 9.89 -17.11 4.80
N ASP A 287 10.51 -15.93 4.78
CA ASP A 287 11.18 -15.34 5.95
C ASP A 287 10.21 -15.14 7.11
N SER A 288 8.91 -14.99 6.82
CA SER A 288 7.82 -14.84 7.80
C SER A 288 6.96 -16.10 7.94
N SER A 289 7.52 -17.29 7.68
CA SER A 289 6.79 -18.57 7.69
C SER A 289 6.08 -18.89 9.01
N TYR A 290 6.55 -18.36 10.14
CA TYR A 290 5.94 -18.50 11.46
C TYR A 290 5.12 -17.27 11.92
N MET A 291 4.79 -16.36 11.01
CA MET A 291 3.98 -15.17 11.31
C MET A 291 2.62 -15.23 10.61
N SER A 292 1.56 -15.26 11.42
CA SER A 292 0.18 -15.09 10.97
C SER A 292 -0.60 -14.36 12.07
N GLY A 293 -1.49 -13.45 11.68
CA GLY A 293 -2.28 -12.59 12.57
C GLY A 293 -1.51 -11.38 13.12
N GLN A 294 -0.29 -11.12 12.62
CA GLN A 294 0.63 -10.12 13.16
C GLN A 294 0.55 -8.80 12.40
N VAL A 295 1.08 -7.74 13.02
CA VAL A 295 1.16 -6.40 12.43
C VAL A 295 2.60 -5.87 12.51
N LEU A 296 3.12 -5.35 11.41
CA LEU A 296 4.41 -4.64 11.37
C LEU A 296 4.21 -3.12 11.39
N HIS A 297 5.09 -2.39 12.07
CA HIS A 297 4.91 -0.96 12.36
C HIS A 297 6.06 -0.06 11.83
N PRO A 298 6.20 0.10 10.50
CA PRO A 298 7.14 1.07 9.92
C PRO A 298 6.58 2.50 10.08
N ASN A 299 6.77 3.11 11.25
CA ASN A 299 6.07 4.33 11.66
C ASN A 299 6.95 5.47 12.22
N GLY A 300 8.26 5.42 11.99
CA GLY A 300 9.19 6.47 12.42
C GLY A 300 9.40 6.57 13.93
N GLY A 301 9.23 5.46 14.66
CA GLY A 301 9.53 5.35 16.09
C GLY A 301 8.35 5.62 17.02
N THR A 302 7.14 5.77 16.50
CA THR A 302 5.94 5.96 17.35
C THR A 302 5.64 4.68 18.12
N VAL A 303 5.74 4.72 19.44
CA VAL A 303 5.40 3.59 20.32
C VAL A 303 3.88 3.42 20.36
N ILE A 304 3.40 2.22 20.01
CA ILE A 304 1.97 1.91 19.86
C ILE A 304 1.50 0.70 20.68
N ASN A 305 2.35 0.20 21.60
CA ASN A 305 2.07 -1.00 22.40
C ASN A 305 1.72 -2.22 21.52
N GLY A 306 2.61 -2.53 20.57
CA GLY A 306 2.44 -3.56 19.55
C GLY A 306 2.53 -4.98 20.07
#